data_AF-A0A1I3W335-F1
#
_entry.id   AF-A0A1I3W335-F1
#
_cell.length_a   1.000
_cell.length_b   1.000
_cell.length_c   1.000
_cell.angle_alpha   90.00
_cell.angle_beta   90.00
_cell.angle_gamma   90.00
#
_symmetry.space_group_name_H-M   'P 1'
#
loop_
_entity.id
_entity.type
_entity.pdbx_description
1 polymer ?
#
loop_
_entity_poly.entity_id
_entity_poly.type
_entity_poly.pdbx_seq_one_letter_code
_entity_poly.pdbx_strand_id
1 'polypeptide(L)'
;MQAQKTGLRNDLAFHYCTDASDFLDRFNLLYEHYSKTKRFKCFVDLLMGFECILKSHIFLSHQSDDMKEVYKAVRRCGHSLSRLGSLANYSSATDYQAIQENLGEYSVFLRYSLDAYENFLPSCAGFGEGKYNYSSTLTNHPWMMSQRDLLQKLIDLTSDEFGGFVDLDFDKIVDEAKQMREFAKDVGVVNS
;
A
#
# COMPACT_ATOMS: atom_id res chain seq x y z
N MET A 1 24.61 5.85 16.21
CA MET A 1 23.26 5.25 16.14
C MET A 1 22.25 6.34 16.46
N GLN A 2 21.22 6.53 15.63
CA GLN A 2 20.17 7.53 15.87
C GLN A 2 18.98 6.87 16.60
N ALA A 3 18.28 7.66 17.42
CA ALA A 3 17.02 7.24 18.03
C ALA A 3 15.94 7.13 16.94
N GLN A 4 15.01 6.19 17.10
CA GLN A 4 13.89 6.05 16.17
C GLN A 4 13.05 7.34 16.17
N LYS A 5 12.63 7.78 14.99
CA LYS A 5 11.68 8.89 14.86
C LYS A 5 10.33 8.42 15.39
N THR A 6 9.82 9.12 16.39
CA THR A 6 8.60 8.76 17.14
C THR A 6 7.49 9.79 16.91
N GLY A 7 6.26 9.46 17.28
CA GLY A 7 5.09 10.34 17.25
C GLY A 7 4.04 9.96 16.22
N LEU A 8 2.81 10.44 16.44
CA LEU A 8 1.58 10.02 15.75
C LEU A 8 1.70 9.82 14.22
N ARG A 9 2.36 10.75 13.54
CA ARG A 9 2.56 10.70 12.08
C ARG A 9 3.48 9.56 11.67
N ASN A 10 4.61 9.40 12.36
CA ASN A 10 5.54 8.29 12.13
C ASN A 10 4.90 6.96 12.49
N ASP A 11 4.12 6.90 13.57
CA ASP A 11 3.44 5.67 13.98
C ASP A 11 2.40 5.23 12.93
N LEU A 12 1.62 6.17 12.38
CA LEU A 12 0.68 5.88 11.30
C LEU A 12 1.40 5.44 10.02
N ALA A 13 2.46 6.15 9.63
CA ALA A 13 3.27 5.78 8.49
C ALA A 13 3.88 4.38 8.67
N PHE A 14 4.37 4.08 9.87
CA PHE A 14 4.95 2.80 10.24
C PHE A 14 3.93 1.68 10.09
N HIS A 15 2.72 1.82 10.63
CA HIS A 15 1.66 0.81 10.46
C HIS A 15 1.40 0.48 8.98
N TYR A 16 1.27 1.51 8.13
CA TYR A 16 1.09 1.29 6.70
C TYR A 16 2.33 0.68 6.03
N CYS A 17 3.53 1.06 6.43
CA CYS A 17 4.75 0.44 5.91
C CYS A 17 4.84 -1.04 6.29
N THR A 18 4.52 -1.40 7.53
CA THR A 18 4.47 -2.79 8.00
C THR A 18 3.45 -3.59 7.20
N ASP A 19 2.24 -3.08 7.03
CA ASP A 19 1.22 -3.75 6.21
C ASP A 19 1.72 -3.98 4.76
N ALA A 20 2.41 -2.99 4.18
CA ALA A 20 2.98 -3.11 2.83
C ALA A 20 4.03 -4.24 2.75
N SER A 21 4.91 -4.32 3.74
CA SER A 21 5.90 -5.39 3.86
C SER A 21 5.25 -6.75 4.02
N ASP A 22 4.21 -6.88 4.85
CA ASP A 22 3.50 -8.14 5.06
C ASP A 22 2.84 -8.65 3.76
N PHE A 23 2.26 -7.75 2.96
CA PHE A 23 1.71 -8.12 1.64
C PHE A 23 2.81 -8.56 0.66
N LEU A 24 3.95 -7.88 0.66
CA LEU A 24 5.09 -8.23 -0.19
C LEU A 24 5.69 -9.59 0.22
N ASP A 25 5.81 -9.86 1.52
CA ASP A 25 6.28 -11.14 2.03
C ASP A 25 5.32 -12.28 1.65
N ARG A 26 4.01 -12.04 1.78
CA ARG A 26 3.01 -13.00 1.31
C ARG A 26 3.12 -13.26 -0.20
N PHE A 27 3.36 -12.23 -1.00
CA PHE A 27 3.63 -12.39 -2.43
C PHE A 27 4.85 -13.30 -2.66
N ASN A 28 5.99 -12.98 -2.02
CA ASN A 28 7.25 -13.70 -2.19
C ASN A 28 7.10 -15.19 -1.82
N LEU A 29 6.30 -15.52 -0.80
CA LEU A 29 6.04 -16.89 -0.37
C LEU A 29 5.12 -17.68 -1.31
N LEU A 30 4.15 -17.02 -1.96
CA LEU A 30 3.06 -17.72 -2.65
C LEU A 30 3.18 -17.74 -4.18
N TYR A 31 3.94 -16.82 -4.77
CA TYR A 31 3.94 -16.60 -6.21
C TYR A 31 4.48 -17.81 -7.02
N GLU A 32 5.44 -18.57 -6.48
CA GLU A 32 6.11 -19.68 -7.19
C GLU A 32 5.30 -21.01 -7.23
N HIS A 33 4.20 -21.12 -6.47
CA HIS A 33 3.44 -22.37 -6.34
C HIS A 33 2.10 -22.35 -7.12
N TYR A 34 2.17 -22.65 -8.42
CA TYR A 34 1.15 -22.41 -9.46
C TYR A 34 -0.33 -22.82 -9.20
N SER A 35 -1.24 -21.86 -9.40
CA SER A 35 -2.56 -22.00 -10.05
C SER A 35 -3.04 -20.63 -10.57
N LYS A 36 -3.94 -20.57 -11.57
CA LYS A 36 -4.47 -19.28 -12.09
C LYS A 36 -5.05 -18.39 -10.99
N THR A 37 -5.85 -19.00 -10.11
CA THR A 37 -6.47 -18.31 -8.97
C THR A 37 -5.44 -17.74 -8.00
N LYS A 38 -4.32 -18.45 -7.75
CA LYS A 38 -3.26 -17.96 -6.86
C LYS A 38 -2.55 -16.73 -7.42
N ARG A 39 -2.36 -16.62 -8.75
CA ARG A 39 -1.76 -15.42 -9.37
C ARG A 39 -2.62 -14.17 -9.16
N PHE A 40 -3.94 -14.29 -9.25
CA PHE A 40 -4.85 -13.19 -8.91
C PHE A 40 -4.68 -12.75 -7.45
N LYS A 41 -4.52 -13.69 -6.52
CA LYS A 41 -4.29 -13.36 -5.11
C LYS A 41 -2.96 -12.65 -4.90
N CYS A 42 -1.88 -13.13 -5.52
CA CYS A 42 -0.58 -12.47 -5.48
C CYS A 42 -0.65 -11.06 -6.08
N PHE A 43 -1.39 -10.87 -7.17
CA PHE A 43 -1.59 -9.55 -7.75
C PHE A 43 -2.35 -8.60 -6.84
N VAL A 44 -3.41 -9.09 -6.18
CA VAL A 44 -4.12 -8.33 -5.16
C VAL A 44 -3.18 -7.97 -4.01
N ASP A 45 -2.28 -8.87 -3.60
CA ASP A 45 -1.29 -8.58 -2.57
C ASP A 45 -0.38 -7.42 -2.98
N LEU A 46 0.07 -7.38 -4.24
CA LEU A 46 0.81 -6.22 -4.76
C LEU A 46 -0.02 -4.94 -4.74
N LEU A 47 -1.29 -4.97 -5.18
CA LEU A 47 -2.15 -3.78 -5.15
C LEU A 47 -2.34 -3.24 -3.72
N MET A 48 -2.54 -4.15 -2.76
CA MET A 48 -2.67 -3.80 -1.34
C MET A 48 -1.36 -3.24 -0.78
N GLY A 49 -0.22 -3.85 -1.14
CA GLY A 49 1.10 -3.36 -0.76
C GLY A 49 1.37 -1.95 -1.28
N PHE A 50 1.04 -1.68 -2.56
CA PHE A 50 1.14 -0.34 -3.14
C PHE A 50 0.22 0.67 -2.45
N GLU A 51 -1.02 0.28 -2.14
CA GLU A 51 -1.93 1.16 -1.40
C GLU A 51 -1.33 1.57 -0.05
N CYS A 52 -0.83 0.58 0.71
CA CYS A 52 -0.24 0.80 2.02
C CYS A 52 1.02 1.67 1.94
N ILE A 53 1.98 1.35 1.06
CA ILE A 53 3.23 2.14 0.98
C ILE A 53 2.99 3.57 0.51
N LEU A 54 2.02 3.80 -0.40
CA LEU A 54 1.65 5.15 -0.82
C LEU A 54 1.06 5.96 0.35
N LYS A 55 0.22 5.33 1.18
CA LYS A 55 -0.32 5.98 2.39
C LYS A 55 0.80 6.32 3.38
N SER A 56 1.74 5.42 3.60
CA SER A 56 2.95 5.69 4.40
C SER A 56 3.71 6.90 3.87
N HIS A 57 4.03 6.92 2.56
CA HIS A 57 4.70 8.03 1.90
C HIS A 57 3.97 9.37 2.06
N ILE A 58 2.64 9.39 1.92
CA ILE A 58 1.83 10.60 2.11
C ILE A 58 1.98 11.13 3.54
N PHE A 59 1.93 10.26 4.55
CA PHE A 59 2.09 10.70 5.93
C PHE A 59 3.49 11.23 6.19
N LEU A 60 4.54 10.59 5.65
CA LEU A 60 5.93 11.02 5.80
C LEU A 60 6.24 12.33 5.07
N SER A 61 5.63 12.59 3.90
CA SER A 61 5.94 13.78 3.08
C SER A 61 5.25 15.08 3.54
N HIS A 62 4.21 14.99 4.38
CA HIS A 62 3.43 16.15 4.82
C HIS A 62 3.71 16.52 6.29
N GLN A 63 4.98 16.64 6.67
CA GLN A 63 5.39 16.82 8.07
C GLN A 63 4.82 18.08 8.73
N SER A 64 4.67 19.17 7.97
CA SER A 64 4.21 20.47 8.46
C SER A 64 2.69 20.64 8.43
N ASP A 65 1.96 19.68 7.85
CA ASP A 65 0.52 19.81 7.64
C ASP A 65 -0.27 19.28 8.82
N ASP A 66 -1.51 19.77 8.96
CA ASP A 66 -2.45 19.26 9.94
C ASP A 66 -2.73 17.77 9.70
N MET A 67 -2.52 16.95 10.73
CA MET A 67 -2.58 15.51 10.65
C MET A 67 -4.00 15.01 10.32
N LYS A 68 -5.05 15.69 10.80
CA LYS A 68 -6.44 15.31 10.51
C LYS A 68 -6.78 15.61 9.06
N GLU A 69 -6.32 16.73 8.51
CA GLU A 69 -6.53 17.06 7.10
C GLU A 69 -5.77 16.12 6.16
N VAL A 70 -4.52 15.76 6.47
CA VAL A 70 -3.77 14.74 5.72
C VAL A 70 -4.51 13.40 5.74
N TYR A 71 -4.96 12.97 6.92
CA TYR A 71 -5.71 11.71 7.06
C TYR A 71 -7.03 11.73 6.29
N LYS A 72 -7.77 12.85 6.33
CA LYS A 72 -9.00 13.02 5.53
C LYS A 72 -8.71 12.98 4.03
N ALA A 73 -7.61 13.59 3.57
CA ALA A 73 -7.20 13.55 2.17
C ALA A 73 -6.89 12.10 1.74
N VAL A 74 -6.12 11.36 2.55
CA VAL A 74 -5.85 9.93 2.33
C VAL A 74 -7.15 9.12 2.28
N ARG A 75 -8.07 9.31 3.24
CA ARG A 75 -9.39 8.63 3.24
C ARG A 75 -10.22 8.96 2.00
N ARG A 76 -10.19 10.20 1.53
CA ARG A 76 -10.90 10.63 0.31
C ARG A 76 -10.37 9.91 -0.93
N CYS A 77 -9.08 9.57 -0.98
CA CYS A 77 -8.49 8.78 -2.07
C CYS A 77 -8.99 7.32 -2.08
N GLY A 78 -9.47 6.82 -0.94
CA GLY A 78 -9.97 5.45 -0.80
C GLY A 78 -8.87 4.44 -1.13
N HIS A 79 -9.18 3.53 -2.06
CA HIS A 79 -8.27 2.49 -2.56
C HIS A 79 -7.71 2.80 -3.96
N SER A 80 -7.81 4.05 -4.43
CA SER A 80 -7.34 4.44 -5.76
C SER A 80 -5.84 4.70 -5.76
N LEU A 81 -5.06 3.78 -6.33
CA LEU A 81 -3.62 3.94 -6.48
C LEU A 81 -3.27 5.17 -7.33
N SER A 82 -4.10 5.49 -8.33
CA SER A 82 -3.93 6.71 -9.13
C SER A 82 -3.96 7.97 -8.24
N ARG A 83 -5.02 8.13 -7.43
CA ARG A 83 -5.21 9.30 -6.56
C ARG A 83 -4.20 9.35 -5.41
N LEU A 84 -3.84 8.19 -4.85
CA LEU A 84 -2.79 8.09 -3.83
C LEU A 84 -1.42 8.46 -4.41
N GLY A 85 -1.09 7.99 -5.61
CA GLY A 85 0.14 8.34 -6.31
C GLY A 85 0.27 9.85 -6.60
N SER A 86 -0.84 10.54 -6.88
CA SER A 86 -0.84 12.00 -7.08
C SER A 86 -0.61 12.78 -5.79
N LEU A 87 -0.93 12.19 -4.64
CA LEU A 87 -0.80 12.84 -3.33
C LEU A 87 0.54 12.51 -2.66
N ALA A 88 1.16 11.37 -2.98
CA ALA A 88 2.43 10.97 -2.41
C ALA A 88 3.59 11.85 -2.94
N ASN A 89 4.49 12.26 -2.04
CA ASN A 89 5.65 13.09 -2.39
C ASN A 89 6.88 12.78 -1.51
N TYR A 90 7.19 11.50 -1.35
CA TYR A 90 8.32 11.02 -0.54
C TYR A 90 9.44 10.40 -1.41
N SER A 91 9.06 9.78 -2.54
CA SER A 91 9.95 9.17 -3.53
C SER A 91 9.99 10.01 -4.82
N SER A 92 10.63 9.49 -5.87
CA SER A 92 10.71 10.18 -7.15
C SER A 92 9.33 10.27 -7.84
N ALA A 93 9.08 11.39 -8.54
CA ALA A 93 7.86 11.56 -9.33
C ALA A 93 7.69 10.44 -10.39
N THR A 94 8.81 9.94 -10.93
CA THR A 94 8.81 8.82 -11.89
C THR A 94 8.33 7.51 -11.28
N ASP A 95 8.63 7.24 -10.01
CA ASP A 95 8.14 6.04 -9.32
C ASP A 95 6.62 6.10 -9.17
N TYR A 96 6.09 7.25 -8.76
CA TYR A 96 4.65 7.43 -8.63
C TYR A 96 3.93 7.38 -9.98
N GLN A 97 4.49 8.01 -11.02
CA GLN A 97 3.96 7.92 -12.37
C GLN A 97 3.91 6.47 -12.86
N ALA A 98 4.95 5.67 -12.63
CA ALA A 98 4.98 4.26 -13.00
C ALA A 98 3.86 3.46 -12.30
N ILE A 99 3.54 3.77 -11.04
CA ILE A 99 2.41 3.14 -10.33
C ILE A 99 1.07 3.55 -10.95
N GLN A 100 0.91 4.84 -11.26
CA GLN A 100 -0.34 5.35 -11.83
C GLN A 100 -0.61 4.73 -13.21
N GLU A 101 0.40 4.68 -14.07
CA GLU A 101 0.30 4.12 -15.42
C GLU A 101 0.09 2.60 -15.40
N ASN A 102 0.84 1.88 -14.57
CA ASN A 102 0.78 0.42 -14.56
C ASN A 102 -0.38 -0.11 -13.73
N LEU A 103 -0.80 0.57 -12.67
CA LEU A 103 -1.70 0.02 -11.65
C LEU A 103 -2.92 0.89 -11.33
N GLY A 104 -2.96 2.14 -11.80
CA GLY A 104 -3.96 3.14 -11.38
C GLY A 104 -5.41 2.79 -11.72
N GLU A 105 -5.62 1.98 -12.76
CA GLU A 105 -6.95 1.54 -13.20
C GLU A 105 -7.46 0.30 -12.44
N TYR A 106 -6.56 -0.46 -11.79
CA TYR A 106 -6.95 -1.66 -11.08
C TYR A 106 -7.53 -1.32 -9.71
N SER A 107 -8.50 -2.13 -9.32
CA SER A 107 -9.14 -2.00 -8.02
C SER A 107 -8.81 -3.19 -7.15
N VAL A 108 -8.51 -2.92 -5.87
CA VAL A 108 -8.43 -3.94 -4.83
C VAL A 108 -9.76 -4.71 -4.64
N PHE A 109 -10.85 -4.27 -5.26
CA PHE A 109 -12.10 -5.04 -5.29
C PHE A 109 -12.03 -6.30 -6.19
N LEU A 110 -10.94 -6.51 -6.94
CA LEU A 110 -10.62 -7.77 -7.63
C LEU A 110 -10.30 -8.96 -6.69
N ARG A 111 -10.57 -8.81 -5.38
CA ARG A 111 -10.29 -9.79 -4.34
C ARG A 111 -11.06 -11.09 -4.50
N TYR A 112 -12.27 -11.09 -5.05
CA TYR A 112 -13.03 -12.32 -5.26
C TYR A 112 -12.74 -12.90 -6.63
N SER A 113 -12.66 -14.23 -6.69
CA SER A 113 -12.32 -14.92 -7.94
C SER A 113 -13.34 -14.61 -9.04
N LEU A 114 -14.62 -14.50 -8.71
CA LEU A 114 -15.67 -14.15 -9.69
C LEU A 114 -15.40 -12.78 -10.32
N ASP A 115 -15.19 -11.75 -9.50
CA ASP A 115 -14.87 -10.40 -9.98
C ASP A 115 -13.60 -10.38 -10.82
N ALA A 116 -12.57 -11.10 -10.37
CA ALA A 116 -11.31 -11.23 -11.09
C ALA A 116 -11.47 -11.95 -12.44
N TYR A 117 -12.24 -13.04 -12.48
CA TYR A 117 -12.55 -13.74 -13.73
C TYR A 117 -13.34 -12.83 -14.67
N GLU A 118 -14.42 -12.18 -14.23
CA GLU A 118 -15.22 -11.33 -15.11
C GLU A 118 -14.46 -10.13 -15.67
N ASN A 119 -13.50 -9.56 -14.92
CA ASN A 119 -12.73 -8.41 -15.40
C ASN A 119 -11.56 -8.78 -16.33
N PHE A 120 -10.98 -9.97 -16.20
CA PHE A 120 -9.80 -10.38 -17.00
C PHE A 120 -10.10 -11.45 -18.05
N LEU A 121 -11.08 -12.31 -17.79
CA LEU A 121 -11.50 -13.47 -18.58
C LEU A 121 -13.03 -13.64 -18.51
N PRO A 122 -13.82 -12.64 -18.97
CA PRO A 122 -15.28 -12.64 -18.87
C PRO A 122 -15.91 -13.93 -19.39
N SER A 123 -16.74 -14.55 -18.56
CA SER A 123 -17.46 -15.76 -18.93
C SER A 123 -18.37 -15.43 -20.11
N CYS A 124 -18.28 -16.20 -21.20
CA CYS A 124 -19.08 -16.01 -22.42
C CYS A 124 -18.68 -14.85 -23.35
N ALA A 125 -17.56 -14.16 -23.10
CA ALA A 125 -16.93 -13.28 -24.08
C ALA A 125 -15.62 -13.90 -24.61
N GLY A 126 -15.18 -13.50 -25.81
CA GLY A 126 -13.97 -14.02 -26.44
C GLY A 126 -12.71 -13.76 -25.58
N PHE A 127 -11.66 -14.56 -25.78
CA PHE A 127 -10.37 -14.29 -25.15
C PHE A 127 -9.85 -12.91 -25.57
N GLY A 128 -9.58 -12.02 -24.61
CA GLY A 128 -9.16 -10.63 -24.87
C GLY A 128 -10.27 -9.59 -24.73
N GLU A 129 -11.52 -10.00 -24.49
CA GLU A 129 -12.67 -9.10 -24.28
C GLU A 129 -12.83 -8.64 -22.82
N GLY A 130 -11.86 -8.97 -21.95
CA GLY A 130 -11.84 -8.52 -20.56
C GLY A 130 -11.56 -7.02 -20.44
N LYS A 131 -12.13 -6.39 -19.41
CA LYS A 131 -11.82 -4.99 -19.05
C LYS A 131 -10.31 -4.77 -18.90
N TYR A 132 -9.60 -5.77 -18.38
CA TYR A 132 -8.15 -5.74 -18.20
C TYR A 132 -7.46 -6.81 -19.03
N ASN A 133 -6.28 -6.48 -19.56
CA ASN A 133 -5.50 -7.43 -20.35
C ASN A 133 -4.81 -8.47 -19.45
N TYR A 134 -5.40 -9.66 -19.37
CA TYR A 134 -4.88 -10.79 -18.61
C TYR A 134 -3.48 -11.22 -19.04
N SER A 135 -3.20 -11.20 -20.34
CA SER A 135 -1.97 -11.75 -20.91
C SER A 135 -0.74 -10.88 -20.64
N SER A 136 -0.90 -9.55 -20.71
CA SER A 136 0.17 -8.59 -20.49
C SER A 136 0.48 -8.33 -19.01
N THR A 137 -0.37 -8.81 -18.09
CA THR A 137 -0.28 -8.56 -16.65
C THR A 137 -0.08 -9.85 -15.86
N LEU A 138 -1.16 -10.56 -15.52
CA LEU A 138 -1.19 -11.67 -14.56
C LEU A 138 -0.48 -12.93 -15.04
N THR A 139 -0.31 -13.11 -16.35
CA THR A 139 0.51 -14.19 -16.91
C THR A 139 1.89 -13.73 -17.35
N ASN A 140 2.15 -12.42 -17.33
CA ASN A 140 3.43 -11.84 -17.68
C ASN A 140 4.32 -11.81 -16.45
N HIS A 141 5.11 -12.88 -16.26
CA HIS A 141 5.99 -13.01 -15.11
C HIS A 141 6.99 -11.85 -14.97
N PRO A 142 7.71 -11.42 -16.03
CA PRO A 142 8.57 -10.24 -15.96
C PRO A 142 7.85 -8.98 -15.46
N TRP A 143 6.64 -8.71 -15.94
CA TRP A 143 5.86 -7.56 -15.50
C TRP A 143 5.44 -7.66 -14.03
N MET A 144 4.99 -8.83 -13.58
CA MET A 144 4.66 -9.06 -12.17
C MET A 144 5.87 -8.84 -11.25
N MET A 145 7.05 -9.34 -11.65
CA MET A 145 8.29 -9.15 -10.90
C MET A 145 8.73 -7.68 -10.89
N SER A 146 8.56 -6.94 -11.99
CA SER A 146 8.88 -5.50 -11.99
C SER A 146 7.98 -4.71 -11.02
N GLN A 147 6.70 -5.09 -10.87
CA GLN A 147 5.82 -4.48 -9.87
C GLN A 147 6.26 -4.84 -8.44
N ARG A 148 6.64 -6.10 -8.21
CA ARG A 148 7.20 -6.57 -6.94
C ARG A 148 8.45 -5.79 -6.55
N ASP A 149 9.38 -5.60 -7.48
CA ASP A 149 10.65 -4.92 -7.23
C ASP A 149 10.47 -3.43 -7.01
N LEU A 150 9.52 -2.80 -7.71
CA LEU A 150 9.14 -1.42 -7.45
C LEU A 150 8.56 -1.28 -6.03
N LEU A 151 7.68 -2.18 -5.60
CA LEU A 151 7.13 -2.15 -4.23
C LEU A 151 8.25 -2.32 -3.18
N GLN A 152 9.15 -3.28 -3.37
CA GLN A 152 10.30 -3.48 -2.48
C GLN A 152 11.14 -2.20 -2.38
N LYS A 153 11.48 -1.58 -3.51
CA LYS A 153 12.26 -0.33 -3.56
C LYS A 153 11.59 0.77 -2.71
N LEU A 154 10.27 0.92 -2.79
CA LEU A 154 9.55 1.95 -2.05
C LEU A 154 9.52 1.66 -0.54
N ILE A 155 9.39 0.39 -0.15
CA ILE A 155 9.47 -0.04 1.25
C ILE A 155 10.88 0.25 1.81
N ASP A 156 11.91 -0.17 1.09
CA ASP A 156 13.32 0.02 1.48
C ASP A 156 13.69 1.51 1.60
N LEU A 157 13.10 2.37 0.78
CA LEU A 157 13.29 3.82 0.88
C LEU A 157 12.80 4.39 2.22
N THR A 158 11.75 3.80 2.78
CA THR A 158 11.16 4.26 4.06
C THR A 158 11.71 3.56 5.28
N SER A 159 12.40 2.43 5.14
CA SER A 159 12.85 1.65 6.29
C SER A 159 13.80 2.43 7.20
N ASP A 160 14.55 3.37 6.64
CA ASP A 160 15.46 4.25 7.40
C ASP A 160 14.72 5.21 8.34
N GLU A 161 13.47 5.58 8.04
CA GLU A 161 12.63 6.42 8.91
C GLU A 161 12.23 5.70 10.19
N PHE A 162 12.09 4.37 10.10
CA PHE A 162 11.59 3.51 11.17
C PHE A 162 12.70 2.75 11.90
N GLY A 163 13.93 2.81 11.40
CA GLY A 163 15.09 2.26 12.06
C GLY A 163 15.54 3.07 13.28
N GLY A 164 16.35 2.44 14.14
CA GLY A 164 16.92 3.08 15.34
C GLY A 164 16.68 2.27 16.60
N PHE A 165 17.20 2.77 17.72
CA PHE A 165 16.88 2.22 19.03
C PHE A 165 15.55 2.80 19.53
N VAL A 166 14.68 1.93 20.03
CA VAL A 166 13.45 2.30 20.73
C VAL A 166 13.84 2.76 22.12
N ASP A 167 13.59 4.03 22.45
CA ASP A 167 13.76 4.51 23.80
C ASP A 167 12.73 3.81 24.72
N LEU A 168 13.20 3.10 25.75
CA LEU A 168 12.36 2.31 26.66
C LEU A 168 11.76 3.20 27.77
N ASP A 169 11.32 4.39 27.40
CA ASP A 169 10.54 5.26 28.27
C ASP A 169 9.07 4.82 28.22
N PHE A 170 8.67 4.03 29.22
CA PHE A 170 7.31 3.50 29.30
C PHE A 170 6.24 4.59 29.37
N ASP A 171 6.51 5.73 30.00
CA ASP A 171 5.55 6.82 30.11
C ASP A 171 5.32 7.43 28.73
N LYS A 172 6.40 7.67 27.98
CA LYS A 172 6.34 8.14 26.60
C LYS A 172 5.58 7.17 25.69
N ILE A 173 5.85 5.87 25.77
CA ILE A 173 5.15 4.84 24.97
C ILE A 173 3.65 4.85 25.26
N VAL A 174 3.26 4.93 26.54
CA VAL A 174 1.85 4.99 26.95
C VAL A 174 1.17 6.25 26.44
N ASP A 175 1.85 7.40 26.47
CA ASP A 175 1.30 8.66 25.98
C ASP A 175 1.16 8.69 24.46
N GLU A 176 2.11 8.16 23.71
CA GLU A 176 2.00 7.99 22.25
C GLU A 176 0.82 7.07 21.88
N ALA A 177 0.63 5.98 22.62
CA ALA A 177 -0.52 5.08 22.42
C ALA A 177 -1.87 5.77 22.72
N LYS A 178 -1.93 6.64 23.75
CA LYS A 178 -3.14 7.46 24.03
C LYS A 178 -3.40 8.43 22.88
N GLN A 179 -2.37 9.13 22.39
CA GLN A 179 -2.50 10.06 21.27
C GLN A 179 -3.03 9.37 20.01
N MET A 180 -2.51 8.19 19.68
CA MET A 180 -3.01 7.36 18.57
C MET A 180 -4.50 7.01 18.76
N ARG A 181 -4.89 6.61 19.97
CA ARG A 181 -6.28 6.25 20.28
C ARG A 181 -7.22 7.45 20.20
N GLU A 182 -6.83 8.59 20.73
CA GLU A 182 -7.60 9.84 20.65
C GLU A 182 -7.75 10.28 19.20
N PHE A 183 -6.67 10.24 18.43
CA PHE A 183 -6.72 10.50 17.01
C PHE A 183 -7.69 9.56 16.28
N ALA A 184 -7.62 8.25 16.56
CA ALA A 184 -8.51 7.26 15.96
C ALA A 184 -9.99 7.50 16.29
N LYS A 185 -10.31 8.02 17.48
CA LYS A 185 -11.67 8.48 17.82
C LYS A 185 -12.04 9.72 17.01
N ASP A 186 -11.18 10.71 16.97
CA ASP A 186 -11.40 11.98 16.28
C ASP A 186 -11.66 11.80 14.77
N VAL A 187 -10.98 10.83 14.15
CA VAL A 187 -11.14 10.54 12.72
C VAL A 187 -12.22 9.47 12.43
N GLY A 188 -12.91 8.99 13.47
CA GLY A 188 -14.04 8.06 13.38
C GLY A 188 -13.65 6.62 13.00
N VAL A 189 -12.46 6.18 13.38
CA VAL A 189 -12.02 4.76 13.26
C VAL A 189 -12.55 3.94 14.44
N VAL A 190 -12.59 4.53 15.63
CA VAL A 190 -13.10 3.90 16.86
C VAL A 190 -14.35 4.64 17.31
N ASN A 191 -15.43 3.91 17.57
CA ASN A 191 -16.65 4.49 18.17
C ASN A 191 -16.36 4.98 19.59
N SER A 192 -16.93 6.14 19.94
CA SER A 192 -16.72 6.90 21.18
C SER A 192 -16.86 6.06 22.44
#